data_AF-A0A132GNF3-F1
#
_entry.id   AF-A0A132GNF3-F1
#
_cell.length_a   1.000
_cell.length_b   1.000
_cell.length_c   1.000
_cell.angle_alpha   90.00
_cell.angle_beta   90.00
_cell.angle_gamma   90.00
#
_symmetry.space_group_name_H-M   'P 1'
#
loop_
_entity.id
_entity.type
_entity.pdbx_description
1 polymer ?
#
loop_
_entity_poly.entity_id
_entity_poly.type
_entity_poly.pdbx_seq_one_letter_code
_entity_poly.pdbx_strand_id
1 'polypeptide(L)'
;MATVRTKQDIDHCWEVANEAYKQLFWSIDMMTFLSWGVSKKCYAFYHNMPTLILRVSGMVHKGWVYVSLDEASDAYIITLLNIRREVKKTMSDIYCDSLGSVIDELVEKPADMNDKVYHQKAIRDSQEKFNRV
;
A
#
# COMPACT_ATOMS: atom_id res chain seq x y z
N MET A 1 -24.85 11.15 -8.37
CA MET A 1 -24.37 12.32 -9.13
C MET A 1 -22.85 12.26 -9.14
N ALA A 2 -22.20 12.27 -10.30
CA ALA A 2 -20.74 12.33 -10.35
C ALA A 2 -20.32 13.77 -10.00
N THR A 3 -19.73 13.97 -8.82
CA THR A 3 -19.17 15.26 -8.43
C THR A 3 -18.03 15.59 -9.40
N VAL A 4 -18.21 16.63 -10.21
CA VAL A 4 -17.12 17.14 -11.06
C VAL A 4 -16.07 17.73 -10.12
N ARG A 5 -14.88 17.12 -10.11
CA ARG A 5 -13.75 17.57 -9.28
C ARG A 5 -13.07 18.75 -9.97
N THR A 6 -12.81 19.78 -9.21
CA THR A 6 -12.06 20.97 -9.66
C THR A 6 -10.57 20.65 -9.72
N LYS A 7 -9.79 21.53 -10.38
CA LYS A 7 -8.33 21.43 -10.34
C LYS A 7 -7.79 21.45 -8.90
N GLN A 8 -8.37 22.30 -8.05
CA GLN A 8 -7.98 22.40 -6.65
C GLN A 8 -8.20 21.09 -5.88
N ASP A 9 -9.29 20.36 -6.17
CA ASP A 9 -9.51 19.05 -5.55
C ASP A 9 -8.46 18.02 -5.97
N ILE A 10 -8.01 18.08 -7.24
CA ILE A 10 -6.99 17.18 -7.76
C ILE A 10 -5.62 17.50 -7.14
N ASP A 11 -5.28 18.79 -7.04
CA ASP A 11 -4.04 19.25 -6.42
C ASP A 11 -4.00 18.83 -4.93
N HIS A 12 -5.10 19.04 -4.19
CA HIS A 12 -5.26 18.56 -2.81
C HIS A 12 -5.06 17.04 -2.68
N CYS A 13 -5.70 16.27 -3.56
CA CYS A 13 -5.53 14.81 -3.56
C CYS A 13 -4.08 14.39 -3.80
N TRP A 14 -3.37 15.09 -4.67
CA TRP A 14 -1.97 14.83 -4.94
C TRP A 14 -1.11 15.18 -3.71
N GLU A 15 -1.34 16.32 -3.06
CA GLU A 15 -0.60 16.76 -1.88
C GLU A 15 -0.73 15.73 -0.74
N VAL A 16 -1.95 15.32 -0.40
CA VAL A 16 -2.21 14.33 0.64
C VAL A 16 -1.58 12.97 0.30
N ALA A 17 -1.77 12.49 -0.93
CA ALA A 17 -1.19 11.20 -1.35
C ALA A 17 0.34 11.23 -1.36
N ASN A 18 0.94 12.36 -1.74
CA ASN A 18 2.39 12.55 -1.72
C ASN A 18 2.92 12.60 -0.29
N GLU A 19 2.19 13.22 0.64
CA GLU A 19 2.56 13.25 2.05
C GLU A 19 2.49 11.86 2.68
N ALA A 20 1.42 11.11 2.45
CA ALA A 20 1.33 9.70 2.86
C ALA A 20 2.49 8.86 2.31
N TYR A 21 2.91 9.11 1.07
CA TYR A 21 4.05 8.43 0.46
C TYR A 21 5.38 8.78 1.15
N LYS A 22 5.59 10.05 1.52
CA LYS A 22 6.79 10.46 2.29
C LYS A 22 6.78 9.80 3.67
N GLN A 23 5.66 9.86 4.38
CA GLN A 23 5.52 9.27 5.70
C GLN A 23 5.85 7.77 5.67
N LEU A 24 5.34 7.04 4.67
CA LEU A 24 5.74 5.65 4.43
C LEU A 24 7.26 5.51 4.30
N PHE A 25 7.89 6.29 3.43
CA PHE A 25 9.33 6.22 3.20
C PHE A 25 10.17 6.56 4.44
N TRP A 26 9.69 7.43 5.33
CA TRP A 26 10.36 7.76 6.59
C TRP A 26 10.11 6.75 7.70
N SER A 27 8.97 6.05 7.68
CA SER A 27 8.55 5.13 8.74
C SER A 27 9.21 3.74 8.69
N ILE A 28 9.82 3.36 7.56
CA ILE A 28 10.42 2.04 7.36
C ILE A 28 11.78 2.15 6.67
N ASP A 29 12.60 1.11 6.80
CA ASP A 29 13.87 1.06 6.09
C ASP A 29 13.67 0.84 4.58
N MET A 30 14.65 1.30 3.80
CA MET A 30 14.60 1.26 2.34
C MET A 30 14.50 -0.17 1.80
N MET A 31 15.11 -1.16 2.46
CA MET A 31 15.08 -2.54 1.98
C MET A 31 13.71 -3.18 2.19
N THR A 32 13.03 -2.84 3.29
CA THR A 32 11.64 -3.22 3.54
C THR A 32 10.70 -2.60 2.50
N PHE A 33 10.84 -1.31 2.19
CA PHE A 33 10.01 -0.72 1.13
C PHE A 33 10.24 -1.38 -0.25
N LEU A 34 11.49 -1.70 -0.58
CA LEU A 34 11.84 -2.34 -1.85
C LEU A 34 11.33 -3.80 -1.94
N SER A 35 11.25 -4.52 -0.82
CA SER A 35 10.77 -5.91 -0.79
C SER A 35 9.32 -6.03 -1.28
N TRP A 36 8.50 -4.98 -1.07
CA TRP A 36 7.11 -4.94 -1.51
C TRP A 36 6.93 -5.01 -3.04
N GLY A 37 8.00 -4.78 -3.81
CA GLY A 37 7.97 -4.87 -5.27
C GLY A 37 7.00 -3.86 -5.90
N VAL A 38 7.04 -2.60 -5.42
CA VAL A 38 6.17 -1.53 -5.93
C VAL A 38 6.48 -1.26 -7.41
N SER A 39 5.50 -1.47 -8.27
CA SER A 39 5.61 -1.34 -9.74
C SER A 39 4.88 -0.13 -10.31
N LYS A 40 3.88 0.40 -9.58
CA LYS A 40 3.13 1.59 -9.96
C LYS A 40 2.77 2.40 -8.71
N LYS A 41 2.80 3.72 -8.86
CA LYS A 41 2.31 4.70 -7.88
C LYS A 41 1.34 5.64 -8.57
N CYS A 42 0.16 5.82 -8.00
CA CYS A 42 -0.88 6.72 -8.49
C CYS A 42 -1.57 7.42 -7.30
N TYR A 43 -2.41 8.41 -7.60
CA TYR A 43 -3.29 9.03 -6.62
C TYR A 43 -4.69 9.17 -7.23
N ALA A 44 -5.73 9.04 -6.41
CA ALA A 44 -7.11 9.23 -6.82
C ALA A 44 -7.99 9.45 -5.59
N PHE A 45 -9.24 9.88 -5.80
CA PHE A 45 -10.25 9.80 -4.75
C PHE A 45 -10.83 8.38 -4.69
N TYR A 46 -10.82 7.77 -3.51
CA TYR A 46 -11.50 6.51 -3.22
C TYR A 46 -12.46 6.74 -2.06
N HIS A 47 -13.76 6.44 -2.26
CA HIS A 47 -14.82 6.79 -1.31
C HIS A 47 -14.79 8.26 -0.85
N ASN A 48 -14.53 9.17 -1.79
CA ASN A 48 -14.35 10.61 -1.57
C ASN A 48 -13.14 11.03 -0.73
N MET A 49 -12.27 10.11 -0.32
CA MET A 49 -11.03 10.41 0.39
C MET A 49 -9.84 10.50 -0.58
N PRO A 50 -8.91 11.44 -0.39
CA PRO A 50 -7.66 11.47 -1.14
C PRO A 50 -6.85 10.20 -0.82
N THR A 51 -6.41 9.49 -1.87
CA THR A 51 -5.86 8.14 -1.74
C THR A 51 -4.58 7.97 -2.53
N LEU A 52 -3.52 7.53 -1.86
CA LEU A 52 -2.32 6.99 -2.48
C LEU A 52 -2.57 5.54 -2.92
N ILE A 53 -2.22 5.23 -4.16
CA ILE A 53 -2.43 3.89 -4.74
C ILE A 53 -1.08 3.31 -5.16
N LEU A 54 -0.73 2.16 -4.59
CA LEU A 54 0.48 1.42 -4.91
C LEU A 54 0.11 0.08 -5.54
N ARG A 55 0.80 -0.32 -6.61
CA ARG A 55 0.75 -1.70 -7.13
C ARG A 55 1.94 -2.46 -6.59
N VAL A 56 1.69 -3.45 -5.74
CA VAL A 56 2.71 -4.24 -5.03
C VAL A 56 2.76 -5.67 -5.56
N SER A 57 3.91 -6.31 -5.41
CA SER A 57 4.12 -7.71 -5.72
C SER A 57 4.86 -8.41 -4.57
N GLY A 58 4.42 -8.13 -3.35
CA GLY A 58 4.98 -8.71 -2.15
C GLY A 58 4.68 -10.20 -2.00
N MET A 59 5.25 -10.79 -0.96
CA MET A 59 5.12 -12.21 -0.66
C MET A 59 3.70 -12.61 -0.25
N VAL A 60 3.04 -11.81 0.59
CA VAL A 60 1.68 -12.08 1.10
C VAL A 60 0.63 -11.55 0.13
N HIS A 61 0.79 -10.31 -0.32
CA HIS A 61 -0.19 -9.65 -1.16
C HIS A 61 0.40 -9.22 -2.51
N LYS A 62 -0.27 -9.66 -3.58
CA LYS A 62 0.04 -9.28 -4.97
C LYS A 62 -1.18 -8.58 -5.57
N GLY A 63 -1.07 -7.28 -5.83
CA GLY A 63 -2.23 -6.48 -6.24
C GLY A 63 -2.03 -5.00 -5.98
N TRP A 64 -3.09 -4.36 -5.48
CA TRP A 64 -3.11 -2.95 -5.17
C TRP A 64 -3.25 -2.72 -3.66
N VAL A 65 -2.61 -1.66 -3.18
CA VAL A 65 -2.72 -1.14 -1.81
C VAL A 65 -3.17 0.30 -1.94
N TYR A 66 -4.33 0.60 -1.36
CA TYR A 66 -4.92 1.94 -1.34
C TYR A 66 -4.74 2.47 0.07
N VAL A 67 -4.10 3.63 0.22
CA VAL A 67 -3.87 4.32 1.48
C VAL A 67 -4.65 5.62 1.41
N SER A 68 -5.84 5.62 2.01
CA SER A 68 -6.79 6.74 1.96
C SER A 68 -6.69 7.51 3.27
N LEU A 69 -6.66 8.85 3.23
CA LEU A 69 -6.73 9.64 4.45
C LEU A 69 -8.19 9.99 4.75
N ASP A 70 -8.69 9.57 5.91
CA ASP A 70 -9.92 10.13 6.48
C ASP A 70 -9.56 11.43 7.21
N GLU A 71 -9.84 12.55 6.54
CA GLU A 71 -9.53 13.89 7.06
C GLU A 71 -10.38 14.28 8.28
N ALA A 72 -11.50 13.59 8.52
CA ALA A 72 -12.34 13.86 9.69
C ALA A 72 -11.73 13.27 10.97
N SER A 73 -11.10 12.10 10.87
CA SER A 73 -10.47 11.42 12.00
C SER A 73 -8.95 11.58 12.05
N ASP A 74 -8.35 12.21 11.03
CA ASP A 74 -6.90 12.31 10.80
C ASP A 74 -6.21 10.94 10.88
N ALA A 75 -6.82 9.93 10.25
CA ALA A 75 -6.34 8.56 10.25
C ALA A 75 -6.39 7.94 8.86
N TYR A 76 -5.49 7.00 8.59
CA TYR A 76 -5.43 6.28 7.33
C TYR A 76 -6.35 5.06 7.33
N ILE A 77 -6.93 4.82 6.16
CA ILE A 77 -7.67 3.61 5.82
C ILE A 77 -6.90 2.88 4.72
N ILE A 78 -6.39 1.70 5.04
CA ILE A 78 -5.69 0.82 4.11
C ILE A 78 -6.67 -0.16 3.51
N THR A 79 -6.78 -0.19 2.19
CA THR A 79 -7.58 -1.18 1.46
C THR A 79 -6.68 -1.98 0.52
N LEU A 80 -6.65 -3.31 0.69
CA LEU A 80 -5.98 -4.24 -0.19
C LEU A 80 -6.96 -4.72 -1.26
N LEU A 81 -6.55 -4.63 -2.52
CA LEU A 81 -7.30 -5.16 -3.65
C LEU A 81 -6.43 -6.14 -4.44
N ASN A 82 -7.03 -7.18 -5.01
CA ASN A 82 -6.31 -8.05 -5.93
C ASN A 82 -6.04 -7.33 -7.28
N ILE A 83 -5.35 -8.01 -8.20
CA ILE A 83 -5.03 -7.46 -9.53
C ILE A 83 -6.29 -7.03 -10.31
N ARG A 84 -7.43 -7.70 -10.08
CA ARG A 84 -8.74 -7.40 -10.71
C ARG A 84 -9.52 -6.29 -9.99
N ARG A 85 -8.92 -5.63 -8.99
CA ARG A 85 -9.53 -4.57 -8.16
C ARG A 85 -10.71 -5.05 -7.30
N GLU A 86 -10.73 -6.33 -6.93
CA GLU A 86 -11.65 -6.85 -5.92
C GLU A 86 -11.05 -6.63 -4.52
N VAL A 87 -11.82 -6.06 -3.60
CA VAL A 87 -11.38 -5.81 -2.21
C VAL A 87 -11.13 -7.13 -1.49
N LYS A 88 -9.96 -7.24 -0.84
CA LYS A 88 -9.53 -8.40 -0.06
C LYS A 88 -9.54 -8.13 1.44
N LYS A 89 -9.10 -6.95 1.85
CA LYS A 89 -9.04 -6.54 3.25
C LYS A 89 -9.09 -5.02 3.34
N THR A 90 -9.73 -4.51 4.38
CA THR A 90 -9.72 -3.09 4.73
C THR A 90 -9.40 -2.96 6.21
N MET A 91 -8.55 -2.00 6.56
CA MET A 91 -8.21 -1.63 7.93
C MET A 91 -8.33 -0.12 8.07
N SER A 92 -9.00 0.35 9.12
CA SER A 92 -9.17 1.77 9.47
C SER A 92 -8.31 2.13 10.68
N ASP A 93 -8.32 3.41 11.05
CA ASP A 93 -7.72 3.92 12.28
C ASP A 93 -6.20 3.68 12.37
N ILE A 94 -5.52 3.79 11.21
CA ILE A 94 -4.07 3.63 11.12
C ILE A 94 -3.40 5.01 11.17
N TYR A 95 -2.52 5.22 12.13
CA TYR A 95 -1.77 6.47 12.27
C TYR A 95 -0.47 6.44 11.47
N CYS A 96 0.10 7.63 11.20
CA CYS A 96 1.28 7.79 10.35
C CYS A 96 2.53 7.05 10.88
N ASP A 97 2.65 6.88 12.20
CA ASP A 97 3.74 6.20 12.89
C ASP A 97 3.73 4.67 12.70
N SER A 98 2.54 4.09 12.50
CA SER A 98 2.29 2.66 12.31
C SER A 98 1.98 2.30 10.86
N LEU A 99 1.83 3.28 9.99
CA LEU A 99 1.41 3.08 8.60
C LEU A 99 2.34 2.13 7.84
N GLY A 100 3.65 2.33 7.93
CA GLY A 100 4.63 1.50 7.24
C GLY A 100 4.69 0.06 7.74
N SER A 101 4.67 -0.14 9.07
CA SER A 101 4.69 -1.49 9.66
C SER A 101 3.42 -2.27 9.36
N VAL A 102 2.25 -1.62 9.41
CA VAL A 102 0.97 -2.25 9.05
C VAL A 102 0.98 -2.66 7.57
N ILE A 103 1.46 -1.81 6.66
CA ILE A 103 1.55 -2.21 5.24
C ILE A 103 2.54 -3.35 5.04
N ASP A 104 3.69 -3.34 5.71
CA ASP A 104 4.67 -4.42 5.62
C ASP A 104 4.08 -5.77 6.04
N GLU A 105 3.35 -5.78 7.16
CA GLU A 105 2.69 -6.98 7.67
C GLU A 105 1.66 -7.53 6.66
N LEU A 106 0.92 -6.63 6.02
CA LEU A 106 -0.10 -6.96 5.04
C LEU A 106 0.46 -7.40 3.69
N VAL A 107 1.63 -6.89 3.29
CA VAL A 107 2.18 -7.07 1.93
C VAL A 107 3.26 -8.13 1.88
N GLU A 108 4.15 -8.18 2.86
CA GLU A 108 5.38 -8.98 2.81
C GLU A 108 5.45 -10.06 3.88
N LYS A 109 5.35 -9.69 5.16
CA LYS A 109 5.58 -10.65 6.24
C LYS A 109 4.60 -10.47 7.39
N PRO A 110 3.63 -11.39 7.58
CA PRO A 110 2.75 -11.39 8.74
C PRO A 110 3.57 -11.53 10.03
N ALA A 111 3.13 -10.87 11.11
CA ALA A 111 3.87 -10.84 12.37
C ALA A 111 4.08 -12.24 12.99
N ASP A 112 3.20 -13.19 12.68
CA ASP A 112 3.24 -14.58 13.13
C ASP A 112 4.11 -15.50 12.24
N MET A 113 4.65 -15.01 11.12
CA MET A 113 5.43 -15.83 10.20
C MET A 113 6.87 -16.03 10.68
N ASN A 114 7.26 -17.29 10.88
CA ASN A 114 8.62 -17.69 11.19
C ASN A 114 9.60 -17.30 10.05
N ASP A 115 10.72 -16.69 10.42
CA ASP A 115 11.79 -16.26 9.52
C ASP A 115 12.27 -17.36 8.58
N LYS A 116 12.47 -18.59 9.08
CA LYS A 116 12.94 -19.70 8.24
C LYS A 116 11.96 -20.01 7.11
N VAL A 117 10.66 -19.95 7.41
CA VAL A 117 9.59 -20.17 6.43
C VAL A 117 9.54 -19.03 5.43
N TYR A 118 9.68 -17.79 5.90
CA TYR A 118 9.76 -16.61 5.03
C TYR A 118 10.92 -16.72 4.04
N HIS A 119 12.13 -17.04 4.52
CA HIS A 119 13.32 -17.15 3.65
C HIS A 119 13.17 -18.22 2.58
N GLN A 120 12.61 -19.38 2.92
CA GLN A 120 12.34 -20.44 1.94
C GLN A 120 11.34 -19.99 0.86
N LYS A 121 10.27 -19.28 1.27
CA LYS A 121 9.29 -18.72 0.32
C LYS A 121 9.91 -17.63 -0.55
N ALA A 122 10.72 -16.74 0.01
CA ALA A 122 11.43 -15.68 -0.71
C ALA A 122 12.35 -16.24 -1.79
N ILE A 123 13.14 -17.27 -1.46
CA ILE A 123 14.00 -17.96 -2.45
C ILE A 123 13.16 -18.56 -3.57
N ARG A 124 12.06 -19.25 -3.24
CA ARG A 124 11.17 -19.86 -4.23
C ARG A 124 10.52 -18.82 -5.15
N ASP A 125 9.98 -17.75 -4.58
CA ASP A 125 9.35 -16.66 -5.35
C ASP A 125 10.37 -15.98 -6.29
N SER A 126 11.62 -15.79 -5.83
CA SER A 126 12.71 -15.28 -6.67
C SER A 126 13.03 -16.22 -7.84
N GLN A 127 13.09 -17.53 -7.60
CA GLN A 127 13.31 -18.53 -8.66
C GLN A 127 12.17 -18.55 -9.67
N GLU A 128 10.92 -18.51 -9.20
CA GLU A 128 9.74 -18.46 -10.07
C GLU A 128 9.73 -17.19 -10.93
N LYS A 129 10.13 -16.04 -10.38
CA LYS A 129 10.25 -14.79 -11.12
C LYS A 129 11.36 -14.86 -12.16
N PHE A 130 12.53 -15.41 -11.82
CA PHE A 130 13.64 -15.58 -12.76
C PHE A 130 13.26 -16.47 -13.94
N ASN A 131 12.57 -17.58 -13.68
CA ASN A 131 12.18 -18.55 -14.73
C ASN A 131 11.03 -18.07 -15.64
N ARG A 132 10.40 -16.93 -15.33
CA ARG A 132 9.33 -16.33 -16.16
C ARG A 132 9.86 -15.31 -17.17
N VAL A 133 11.15 -14.95 -17.08
CA VAL A 133 11.85 -14.05 -18.00
C VAL A 133 12.54 -14.88 -19.07
#